data_AF-A0AAV8QL31-F1
#
_entry.id   AF-A0AAV8QL31-F1
#
_cell.length_a   1.000
_cell.length_b   1.000
_cell.length_c   1.000
_cell.angle_alpha   90.00
_cell.angle_beta   90.00
_cell.angle_gamma   90.00
#
_symmetry.space_group_name_H-M   'P 1'
#
loop_
_entity.id
_entity.type
_entity.pdbx_description
1 polymer ?
#
loop_
_entity_poly.entity_id
_entity_poly.type
_entity_poly.pdbx_seq_one_letter_code
_entity_poly.pdbx_strand_id
1 'polypeptide(L)'
;MRSRSCPSSSAVPTNTPLPRRLIVSHSPSVAAFDFTVPSSCIHFAVPWTVLLRGVASQLNALQPPLRLQILELVHLTSGPASFLVSDCWKKERMKGGFLFRGWKTLTSRGFCSLNDQSLRVCVIGSGPAGFYTAEKMLKAHERAEVDILDRLPTPFGLVRSGVAPDHPETKIVVNQFSRVASNERCSFFGNVSLGSDVSLSDLRDIYDVVVVAYGAESDRSLGVPGEDLTGIYSAREFVWWYNGHPDCRYMVPDLKCTDTAVVLGQGNVALDVARILLRPTSQLQTTDIAEHALVSLQESTIRKVYLVGRRGPAQAACTAKELREILGMKNLQVHIREADLVISPADEEELKASRIQRRVYELLCKSATSHQGHDFSGERELHFLFFRKPDKFLPSEDESRVGGVRLEKTCLKANGLSGKQVAIGTGQFEDVNCGLVLKSIGYKSVPVDGLPFDKYRGVVPNVKGRVLSSDQPENVNIEQGLYVVGWLKRGPTGIVATNLYCAEETVASISEDIDNGLIASPSGSRKPGRQGLLQVLEDKNVRFVPFGGWEKIDSKEKLEGQLRNKPREKLTTWDELLKVAHGV
;
A
#
# COMPACT_ATOMS: atom_id res chain seq x y z
N MET A 1 56.94 -23.58 60.23
CA MET A 1 57.83 -24.52 59.51
C MET A 1 57.38 -24.51 58.06
N ARG A 2 58.01 -23.65 57.23
CA ARG A 2 59.10 -23.98 56.28
C ARG A 2 58.62 -24.92 55.15
N SER A 3 58.79 -24.66 53.85
CA SER A 3 59.35 -23.54 53.10
C SER A 3 59.48 -23.93 51.62
N ARG A 4 59.17 -22.99 50.70
CA ARG A 4 59.91 -22.63 49.45
C ARG A 4 59.91 -23.67 48.30
N SER A 5 59.94 -23.33 47.00
CA SER A 5 60.49 -22.15 46.30
C SER A 5 60.09 -22.13 44.81
N CYS A 6 59.69 -20.97 44.29
CA CYS A 6 60.09 -20.42 42.97
C CYS A 6 61.51 -19.79 43.12
N PRO A 7 62.27 -19.26 42.10
CA PRO A 7 61.82 -18.64 40.83
C PRO A 7 62.79 -18.63 39.59
N SER A 8 62.39 -17.87 38.55
CA SER A 8 63.19 -16.99 37.64
C SER A 8 64.09 -17.64 36.56
N SER A 9 64.40 -17.08 35.38
CA SER A 9 64.07 -15.90 34.52
C SER A 9 65.06 -15.98 33.32
N SER A 10 64.75 -15.62 32.07
CA SER A 10 65.29 -14.43 31.31
C SER A 10 65.05 -14.66 29.80
N ALA A 11 64.30 -13.84 29.05
CA ALA A 11 64.61 -12.53 28.40
C ALA A 11 65.61 -12.61 27.20
N VAL A 12 65.17 -12.47 25.92
CA VAL A 12 65.14 -11.24 25.03
C VAL A 12 66.31 -11.26 23.98
N PRO A 13 66.31 -10.57 22.79
CA PRO A 13 65.42 -10.47 21.62
C PRO A 13 66.18 -10.72 20.26
N THR A 14 65.60 -10.45 19.07
CA THR A 14 66.34 -9.86 17.92
C THR A 14 65.42 -9.29 16.82
N ASN A 15 65.92 -8.21 16.19
CA ASN A 15 65.31 -7.25 15.28
C ASN A 15 65.32 -7.64 13.77
N THR A 16 64.35 -7.09 13.04
CA THR A 16 64.24 -6.59 11.64
C THR A 16 65.52 -6.44 10.77
N PRO A 17 65.46 -6.47 9.40
CA PRO A 17 65.06 -5.29 8.58
C PRO A 17 64.38 -5.52 7.19
N LEU A 18 63.73 -4.45 6.70
CA LEU A 18 63.35 -4.12 5.30
C LEU A 18 64.59 -3.80 4.42
N PRO A 19 64.51 -3.78 3.06
CA PRO A 19 64.26 -2.53 2.27
C PRO A 19 63.50 -2.73 0.92
N ARG A 20 62.54 -1.85 0.55
CA ARG A 20 62.54 -0.68 -0.39
C ARG A 20 62.72 -0.89 -1.93
N ARG A 21 61.68 -0.42 -2.64
CA ARG A 21 61.58 0.41 -3.88
C ARG A 21 61.96 -0.15 -5.27
N LEU A 22 61.03 -0.01 -6.23
CA LEU A 22 61.30 0.61 -7.54
C LEU A 22 60.02 1.22 -8.17
N ILE A 23 60.20 2.42 -8.72
CA ILE A 23 59.26 3.27 -9.47
C ILE A 23 59.60 3.10 -10.95
N VAL A 24 58.62 2.88 -11.86
CA VAL A 24 58.66 3.37 -13.26
C VAL A 24 57.23 3.57 -13.79
N SER A 25 57.03 4.68 -14.49
CA SER A 25 55.83 5.19 -15.19
C SER A 25 55.67 4.62 -16.61
N HIS A 26 54.46 4.65 -17.19
CA HIS A 26 54.11 5.24 -18.50
C HIS A 26 52.69 4.82 -18.98
N SER A 27 52.07 5.73 -19.73
CA SER A 27 50.66 5.81 -20.17
C SER A 27 50.42 5.12 -21.55
N PRO A 28 49.25 5.25 -22.23
CA PRO A 28 48.51 4.13 -22.84
C PRO A 28 48.65 4.01 -24.36
N SER A 29 48.21 2.88 -24.94
CA SER A 29 48.01 2.74 -26.38
C SER A 29 46.71 2.02 -26.73
N VAL A 30 45.96 2.67 -27.61
CA VAL A 30 44.78 2.20 -28.34
C VAL A 30 45.26 1.40 -29.55
N ALA A 31 44.58 0.30 -29.89
CA ALA A 31 44.71 -0.33 -31.20
C ALA A 31 43.31 -0.68 -31.73
N ALA A 32 42.95 -0.01 -32.83
CA ALA A 32 41.83 -0.33 -33.70
C ALA A 32 42.26 -1.41 -34.71
N PHE A 33 41.33 -2.26 -35.15
CA PHE A 33 41.38 -2.84 -36.50
C PHE A 33 39.96 -3.09 -37.02
N ASP A 34 39.66 -2.41 -38.13
CA ASP A 34 38.59 -2.68 -39.09
C ASP A 34 38.75 -4.08 -39.71
N PHE A 35 37.67 -4.66 -40.25
CA PHE A 35 37.57 -4.88 -41.70
C PHE A 35 36.20 -5.43 -42.13
N THR A 36 35.87 -5.04 -43.36
CA THR A 36 34.64 -5.08 -44.14
C THR A 36 34.12 -6.47 -44.55
N VAL A 37 32.81 -6.53 -44.80
CA VAL A 37 32.08 -7.70 -45.34
C VAL A 37 31.66 -7.44 -46.79
N PRO A 38 31.86 -8.39 -47.74
CA PRO A 38 31.24 -8.35 -49.05
C PRO A 38 30.01 -9.26 -49.17
N SER A 39 29.07 -8.81 -50.00
CA SER A 39 27.75 -9.38 -50.28
C SER A 39 27.77 -10.65 -51.14
N SER A 40 26.89 -11.61 -50.87
CA SER A 40 26.20 -12.40 -51.91
C SER A 40 24.99 -13.17 -51.36
N CYS A 41 23.98 -13.30 -52.21
CA CYS A 41 22.60 -13.71 -51.97
C CYS A 41 22.43 -15.20 -51.62
N ILE A 42 21.36 -15.55 -50.89
CA ILE A 42 20.33 -16.56 -51.24
C ILE A 42 19.21 -16.54 -50.17
N HIS A 43 17.96 -16.56 -50.64
CA HIS A 43 16.72 -16.62 -49.86
C HIS A 43 16.58 -17.93 -49.06
N PHE A 44 16.12 -17.85 -47.80
CA PHE A 44 14.96 -18.62 -47.28
C PHE A 44 14.58 -18.10 -45.87
N ALA A 45 13.28 -17.96 -45.63
CA ALA A 45 12.66 -17.40 -44.43
C ALA A 45 12.56 -18.42 -43.28
N VAL A 46 12.72 -18.00 -42.01
CA VAL A 46 12.19 -18.59 -40.74
C VAL A 46 12.52 -17.61 -39.55
N PRO A 47 11.72 -17.53 -38.45
CA PRO A 47 11.38 -16.28 -37.74
C PRO A 47 12.20 -15.87 -36.48
N TRP A 48 11.89 -14.66 -36.02
CA TRP A 48 12.63 -13.75 -35.12
C TRP A 48 12.65 -14.10 -33.61
N THR A 49 13.13 -15.28 -33.21
CA THR A 49 13.21 -15.64 -31.78
C THR A 49 14.59 -16.04 -31.22
N VAL A 50 15.70 -15.75 -31.90
CA VAL A 50 17.04 -16.16 -31.40
C VAL A 50 18.04 -15.02 -31.13
N LEU A 51 17.72 -13.76 -31.43
CA LEU A 51 18.72 -12.66 -31.36
C LEU A 51 18.71 -11.78 -30.09
N LEU A 52 18.00 -12.16 -29.01
CA LEU A 52 18.00 -11.40 -27.74
C LEU A 52 18.61 -12.13 -26.54
N ARG A 53 19.31 -13.25 -26.74
CA ARG A 53 20.07 -13.93 -25.66
C ARG A 53 21.58 -13.67 -25.67
N GLY A 54 22.11 -13.02 -26.70
CA GLY A 54 23.57 -12.78 -26.84
C GLY A 54 24.09 -11.47 -26.23
N VAL A 55 23.25 -10.44 -26.06
CA VAL A 55 23.71 -9.09 -25.66
C VAL A 55 23.72 -8.90 -24.14
N ALA A 56 22.89 -9.64 -23.40
CA ALA A 56 22.78 -9.48 -21.95
C ALA A 56 23.96 -10.07 -21.16
N SER A 57 24.71 -11.05 -21.71
CA SER A 57 25.78 -11.73 -20.97
C SER A 57 27.12 -10.99 -20.96
N GLN A 58 27.32 -9.96 -21.79
CA GLN A 58 28.58 -9.19 -21.82
C GLN A 58 28.52 -7.85 -21.06
N LEU A 59 27.33 -7.36 -20.69
CA LEU A 59 27.16 -6.09 -19.98
C LEU A 59 27.36 -6.17 -18.45
N ASN A 60 27.57 -7.37 -17.89
CA ASN A 60 27.78 -7.58 -16.44
C ASN A 60 29.27 -7.54 -16.02
N ALA A 61 30.20 -7.26 -16.95
CA ALA A 61 31.64 -7.25 -16.66
C ALA A 61 32.27 -5.84 -16.56
N LEU A 62 31.48 -4.75 -16.52
CA LEU A 62 31.99 -3.38 -16.54
C LEU A 62 31.65 -2.59 -15.26
N GLN A 63 32.58 -1.75 -14.81
CA GLN A 63 32.43 -0.94 -13.59
C GLN A 63 31.40 0.21 -13.72
N PRO A 64 30.83 0.69 -12.59
CA PRO A 64 29.57 1.42 -12.54
C PRO A 64 29.43 2.71 -13.38
N PRO A 65 30.44 3.59 -13.53
CA PRO A 65 30.19 4.91 -14.11
C PRO A 65 30.03 4.90 -15.65
N LEU A 66 30.41 3.82 -16.35
CA LEU A 66 30.25 3.70 -17.81
C LEU A 66 28.91 3.07 -18.25
N ARG A 67 28.15 2.48 -17.32
CA ARG A 67 26.90 1.78 -17.62
C ARG A 67 25.72 2.73 -17.84
N LEU A 68 25.79 3.95 -17.31
CA LEU A 68 24.71 4.94 -17.36
C LEU A 68 24.70 5.75 -18.67
N GLN A 69 25.86 6.02 -19.29
CA GLN A 69 25.92 6.83 -20.52
C GLN A 69 25.45 6.11 -21.79
N ILE A 70 25.41 4.78 -21.80
CA ILE A 70 24.96 4.00 -22.97
C ILE A 70 23.45 3.72 -22.93
N LEU A 71 22.84 3.67 -21.74
CA LEU A 71 21.39 3.46 -21.59
C LEU A 71 20.54 4.68 -22.03
N GLU A 72 21.08 5.89 -21.92
CA GLU A 72 20.40 7.11 -22.41
C GLU A 72 20.33 7.22 -23.94
N LEU A 73 21.24 6.56 -24.67
CA LEU A 73 21.27 6.58 -26.14
C LEU A 73 20.30 5.57 -26.80
N VAL A 74 19.86 4.54 -26.07
CA VAL A 74 18.96 3.50 -26.60
C VAL A 74 17.48 3.88 -26.45
N HIS A 75 17.14 4.83 -25.55
CA HIS A 75 15.76 5.28 -25.36
C HIS A 75 15.29 6.36 -26.35
N LEU A 76 16.20 6.96 -27.13
CA LEU A 76 15.88 8.02 -28.09
C LEU A 76 15.47 7.53 -29.49
N THR A 77 15.43 6.23 -29.75
CA THR A 77 15.25 5.68 -31.12
C THR A 77 14.14 4.65 -31.29
N SER A 78 13.08 4.68 -30.46
CA SER A 78 11.93 3.77 -30.63
C SER A 78 10.57 4.47 -30.48
N GLY A 79 10.09 5.06 -31.58
CA GLY A 79 8.68 5.41 -31.79
C GLY A 79 8.16 4.78 -33.09
N PRO A 80 6.92 4.27 -33.16
CA PRO A 80 6.44 3.53 -34.33
C PRO A 80 5.94 4.48 -35.43
N ALA A 81 6.21 4.11 -36.68
CA ALA A 81 5.66 4.73 -37.88
C ALA A 81 4.53 3.87 -38.48
N SER A 82 3.48 4.51 -38.98
CA SER A 82 2.63 4.01 -40.07
C SER A 82 2.09 5.21 -40.86
N PHE A 83 2.71 5.51 -42.00
CA PHE A 83 2.27 5.20 -43.37
C PHE A 83 1.35 6.27 -43.99
N LEU A 84 1.89 7.02 -44.95
CA LEU A 84 1.32 7.15 -46.29
C LEU A 84 2.41 7.63 -47.26
N VAL A 85 2.54 6.86 -48.34
CA VAL A 85 3.47 7.04 -49.46
C VAL A 85 2.83 7.99 -50.46
N SER A 86 3.56 9.02 -50.91
CA SER A 86 3.69 9.38 -52.34
C SER A 86 4.66 10.56 -52.50
N ASP A 87 5.77 10.24 -53.16
CA ASP A 87 6.50 10.99 -54.18
C ASP A 87 7.16 12.34 -53.85
N CYS A 88 8.48 12.20 -53.74
CA CYS A 88 9.51 13.21 -53.79
C CYS A 88 9.74 13.68 -55.24
N TRP A 89 9.61 14.98 -55.52
CA TRP A 89 10.29 15.63 -56.65
C TRP A 89 11.01 16.90 -56.21
N LYS A 90 12.30 16.93 -56.55
CA LYS A 90 13.25 18.06 -56.48
C LYS A 90 12.67 19.35 -57.10
N LYS A 91 12.93 20.52 -56.50
CA LYS A 91 13.87 21.53 -57.08
C LYS A 91 13.92 22.87 -56.33
N GLU A 92 15.17 23.33 -56.23
CA GLU A 92 15.72 24.69 -56.30
C GLU A 92 14.80 25.90 -56.53
N ARG A 93 14.95 26.86 -55.61
CA ARG A 93 15.26 28.29 -55.80
C ARG A 93 14.80 29.03 -57.08
N MET A 94 13.96 30.05 -56.80
CA MET A 94 13.97 31.43 -57.31
C MET A 94 13.51 31.78 -58.75
N LYS A 95 12.38 32.50 -58.81
CA LYS A 95 12.09 33.80 -59.48
C LYS A 95 10.77 33.79 -60.29
N GLY A 96 10.05 34.91 -60.19
CA GLY A 96 9.03 35.33 -61.16
C GLY A 96 7.61 35.28 -60.61
N GLY A 97 7.03 36.45 -60.34
CA GLY A 97 5.64 36.57 -59.97
C GLY A 97 4.70 36.37 -61.15
N PHE A 98 3.44 36.05 -60.86
CA PHE A 98 2.28 36.53 -61.60
C PHE A 98 1.03 36.32 -60.73
N LEU A 99 0.18 37.34 -60.71
CA LEU A 99 -1.10 37.39 -60.00
C LEU A 99 -2.09 36.37 -60.55
N PHE A 100 -2.78 35.63 -59.67
CA PHE A 100 -4.17 35.22 -59.92
C PHE A 100 -4.98 35.19 -58.63
N ARG A 101 -6.08 35.95 -58.63
CA ARG A 101 -7.14 35.99 -57.62
C ARG A 101 -7.95 34.69 -57.67
N GLY A 102 -8.30 34.12 -56.51
CA GLY A 102 -9.29 33.05 -56.38
C GLY A 102 -9.75 32.91 -54.93
N TRP A 103 -11.05 32.95 -54.72
CA TRP A 103 -11.79 33.16 -53.47
C TRP A 103 -11.33 32.38 -52.23
N LYS A 104 -11.17 33.11 -51.10
CA LYS A 104 -11.24 32.53 -49.75
C LYS A 104 -12.66 32.64 -49.23
N THR A 105 -13.33 31.51 -49.10
CA THR A 105 -14.47 31.34 -48.20
C THR A 105 -13.99 31.53 -46.76
N LEU A 106 -14.52 32.55 -46.09
CA LEU A 106 -14.36 32.75 -44.65
C LEU A 106 -15.22 31.70 -43.94
N THR A 107 -14.63 30.57 -43.54
CA THR A 107 -15.18 29.80 -42.43
C THR A 107 -14.59 30.39 -41.16
N SER A 108 -15.39 31.18 -40.43
CA SER A 108 -15.07 31.58 -39.07
C SER A 108 -14.95 30.31 -38.22
N ARG A 109 -13.72 29.86 -37.98
CA ARG A 109 -13.46 29.03 -36.81
C ARG A 109 -13.68 29.95 -35.61
N GLY A 110 -14.84 29.82 -34.99
CA GLY A 110 -15.04 30.33 -33.64
C GLY A 110 -13.99 29.68 -32.76
N PHE A 111 -12.95 30.43 -32.43
CA PHE A 111 -12.17 30.15 -31.24
C PHE A 111 -13.16 30.31 -30.09
N CYS A 112 -13.70 29.19 -29.59
CA CYS A 112 -14.23 29.18 -28.23
C CYS A 112 -13.06 29.64 -27.36
N SER A 113 -13.22 30.77 -26.68
CA SER A 113 -12.25 31.21 -25.69
C SER A 113 -12.02 30.04 -24.74
N LEU A 114 -10.77 29.58 -24.65
CA LEU A 114 -10.34 28.64 -23.63
C LEU A 114 -10.90 29.12 -22.29
N ASN A 115 -11.69 28.24 -21.65
CA ASN A 115 -12.37 28.49 -20.39
C ASN A 115 -11.34 29.01 -19.38
N ASP A 116 -11.41 30.31 -19.06
CA ASP A 116 -10.41 31.02 -18.27
C ASP A 116 -10.60 30.79 -16.76
N GLN A 117 -10.93 29.57 -16.35
CA GLN A 117 -11.38 29.28 -14.99
C GLN A 117 -10.54 28.18 -14.34
N SER A 118 -10.09 28.44 -13.10
CA SER A 118 -9.44 27.41 -12.29
C SER A 118 -10.43 26.32 -11.91
N LEU A 119 -10.03 25.06 -12.13
CA LEU A 119 -10.80 23.87 -11.81
C LEU A 119 -10.67 23.58 -10.31
N ARG A 120 -11.77 23.58 -9.58
CA ARG A 120 -11.77 23.41 -8.12
C ARG A 120 -12.08 21.97 -7.78
N VAL A 121 -11.12 21.29 -7.17
CA VAL A 121 -11.19 19.86 -6.85
C VAL A 121 -11.11 19.65 -5.36
N CYS A 122 -12.08 18.94 -4.78
CA CYS A 122 -12.04 18.47 -3.40
C CYS A 122 -11.76 16.97 -3.37
N VAL A 123 -10.80 16.54 -2.56
CA VAL A 123 -10.47 15.14 -2.30
C VAL A 123 -10.72 14.83 -0.84
N ILE A 124 -11.58 13.84 -0.55
CA ILE A 124 -12.00 13.52 0.81
C ILE A 124 -11.26 12.27 1.28
N GLY A 125 -10.26 12.45 2.13
CA GLY A 125 -9.38 11.43 2.66
C GLY A 125 -7.95 11.60 2.14
N SER A 126 -6.98 11.67 3.05
CA SER A 126 -5.57 11.94 2.76
C SER A 126 -4.71 10.66 2.78
N GLY A 127 -5.31 9.50 2.56
CA GLY A 127 -4.57 8.25 2.32
C GLY A 127 -3.85 8.24 0.95
N PRO A 128 -3.19 7.13 0.58
CA PRO A 128 -2.53 6.99 -0.72
C PRO A 128 -3.45 7.31 -1.90
N ALA A 129 -4.69 6.84 -1.85
CA ALA A 129 -5.69 7.08 -2.89
C ALA A 129 -5.93 8.59 -3.11
N GLY A 130 -6.12 9.35 -2.03
CA GLY A 130 -6.35 10.80 -2.12
C GLY A 130 -5.13 11.55 -2.63
N PHE A 131 -3.94 11.27 -2.08
CA PHE A 131 -2.72 11.95 -2.54
C PHE A 131 -2.32 11.61 -3.98
N TYR A 132 -2.48 10.35 -4.41
CA TYR A 132 -2.26 10.01 -5.82
C TYR A 132 -3.27 10.71 -6.73
N THR A 133 -4.54 10.81 -6.34
CA THR A 133 -5.53 11.60 -7.09
C THR A 133 -5.11 13.06 -7.17
N ALA A 134 -4.74 13.69 -6.05
CA ALA A 134 -4.30 15.08 -6.01
C ALA A 134 -3.08 15.31 -6.91
N GLU A 135 -2.06 14.45 -6.82
CA GLU A 135 -0.87 14.53 -7.67
C GLU A 135 -1.23 14.43 -9.16
N LYS A 136 -2.10 13.48 -9.53
CA LYS A 136 -2.49 13.26 -10.93
C LYS A 136 -3.35 14.40 -11.46
N MET A 137 -4.25 14.96 -10.66
CA MET A 137 -5.02 16.16 -11.02
C MET A 137 -4.10 17.36 -11.25
N LEU A 138 -3.16 17.63 -10.33
CA LEU A 138 -2.21 18.74 -10.46
C LEU A 138 -1.30 18.62 -11.69
N LYS A 139 -0.96 17.39 -12.10
CA LYS A 139 -0.16 17.10 -13.30
C LYS A 139 -0.96 17.19 -14.60
N ALA A 140 -2.20 16.70 -14.59
CA ALA A 140 -3.06 16.69 -15.79
C ALA A 140 -3.65 18.07 -16.10
N HIS A 141 -3.88 18.89 -15.07
CA HIS A 141 -4.59 20.16 -15.19
C HIS A 141 -3.78 21.29 -14.55
N GLU A 142 -3.15 22.14 -15.38
CA GLU A 142 -2.26 23.23 -14.93
C GLU A 142 -2.96 24.26 -14.03
N ARG A 143 -4.27 24.45 -14.24
CA ARG A 143 -5.10 25.42 -13.50
C ARG A 143 -5.96 24.78 -12.41
N ALA A 144 -5.75 23.49 -12.09
CA ALA A 144 -6.49 22.86 -11.01
C ALA A 144 -5.98 23.34 -9.65
N GLU A 145 -6.92 23.65 -8.76
CA GLU A 145 -6.73 23.87 -7.34
C GLU A 145 -7.32 22.66 -6.60
N VAL A 146 -6.52 22.02 -5.75
CA VAL A 146 -6.90 20.78 -5.05
C VAL A 146 -6.92 21.02 -3.55
N ASP A 147 -8.05 20.74 -2.91
CA ASP A 147 -8.18 20.73 -1.45
C ASP A 147 -8.37 19.29 -0.97
N ILE A 148 -7.53 18.85 -0.03
CA ILE A 148 -7.58 17.52 0.58
C ILE A 148 -8.13 17.66 2.00
N LEU A 149 -9.27 17.03 2.27
CA LEU A 149 -9.89 17.00 3.59
C LEU A 149 -9.56 15.67 4.27
N ASP A 150 -9.33 15.67 5.58
CA ASP A 150 -9.20 14.45 6.36
C ASP A 150 -9.77 14.63 7.77
N ARG A 151 -10.44 13.61 8.28
CA ARG A 151 -10.96 13.61 9.66
C ARG A 151 -9.83 13.69 10.68
N LEU A 152 -8.66 13.12 10.40
CA LEU A 152 -7.53 13.17 11.30
C LEU A 152 -6.75 14.48 11.14
N PRO A 153 -6.15 15.01 12.22
CA PRO A 153 -5.15 16.08 12.13
C PRO A 153 -3.89 15.66 11.36
N THR A 154 -3.64 14.34 11.26
CA THR A 154 -2.46 13.76 10.63
C THR A 154 -2.81 13.12 9.29
N PRO A 155 -2.12 13.46 8.19
CA PRO A 155 -2.39 12.89 6.89
C PRO A 155 -1.79 11.50 6.70
N PHE A 156 -1.89 10.98 5.47
CA PHE A 156 -1.29 9.74 4.94
C PHE A 156 -2.05 8.45 5.25
N GLY A 157 -3.13 8.53 6.03
CA GLY A 157 -4.03 7.41 6.33
C GLY A 157 -3.27 6.15 6.76
N LEU A 158 -3.61 5.00 6.16
CA LEU A 158 -3.01 3.71 6.52
C LEU A 158 -1.51 3.60 6.25
N VAL A 159 -0.85 4.53 5.55
CA VAL A 159 0.63 4.53 5.51
C VAL A 159 1.20 4.87 6.87
N ARG A 160 0.53 5.75 7.62
CA ARG A 160 0.91 6.15 8.97
C ARG A 160 0.33 5.21 10.03
N SER A 161 -0.95 4.85 9.90
CA SER A 161 -1.71 4.13 10.93
C SER A 161 -1.93 2.63 10.66
N GLY A 162 -1.62 2.14 9.45
CA GLY A 162 -1.82 0.75 9.04
C GLY A 162 -0.51 -0.01 8.85
N VAL A 163 0.37 0.47 7.96
CA VAL A 163 1.68 -0.15 7.68
C VAL A 163 2.42 -0.38 8.98
N ALA A 164 2.87 -1.62 9.18
CA ALA A 164 3.49 -2.05 10.41
C ALA A 164 4.75 -1.21 10.73
N PRO A 165 5.06 -0.99 12.01
CA PRO A 165 6.19 -0.15 12.41
C PRO A 165 7.54 -0.74 12.00
N ASP A 166 7.60 -2.05 11.79
CA ASP A 166 8.77 -2.75 11.27
C ASP A 166 8.84 -2.83 9.73
N HIS A 167 7.98 -2.08 9.02
CA HIS A 167 8.01 -1.86 7.57
C HIS A 167 8.26 -0.38 7.19
N PRO A 168 9.34 0.26 7.68
CA PRO A 168 9.61 1.67 7.42
C PRO A 168 9.79 1.97 5.92
N GLU A 169 10.28 1.01 5.13
CA GLU A 169 10.49 1.16 3.69
C GLU A 169 9.18 1.40 2.93
N THR A 170 8.07 0.85 3.40
CA THR A 170 6.76 1.09 2.80
C THR A 170 6.24 2.49 3.13
N LYS A 171 6.68 3.09 4.25
CA LYS A 171 6.29 4.45 4.69
C LYS A 171 7.01 5.56 3.92
N ILE A 172 8.06 5.25 3.14
CA ILE A 172 8.84 6.22 2.36
C ILE A 172 7.98 7.00 1.35
N VAL A 173 6.86 6.42 0.88
CA VAL A 173 5.91 7.09 -0.02
C VAL A 173 5.39 8.42 0.53
N VAL A 174 5.40 8.61 1.86
CA VAL A 174 5.04 9.89 2.50
C VAL A 174 5.86 11.05 1.95
N ASN A 175 7.13 10.84 1.58
CA ASN A 175 7.96 11.90 0.99
C ASN A 175 7.40 12.43 -0.34
N GLN A 176 6.76 11.56 -1.14
CA GLN A 176 6.05 11.97 -2.36
C GLN A 176 4.79 12.76 -2.01
N PHE A 177 4.02 12.30 -1.03
CA PHE A 177 2.78 12.94 -0.60
C PHE A 177 3.01 14.31 0.03
N SER A 178 4.06 14.48 0.84
CA SER A 178 4.45 15.79 1.38
C SER A 178 4.77 16.78 0.27
N ARG A 179 5.47 16.38 -0.80
CA ARG A 179 5.72 17.27 -1.96
C ARG A 179 4.43 17.69 -2.66
N VAL A 180 3.42 16.82 -2.69
CA VAL A 180 2.09 17.16 -3.24
C VAL A 180 1.39 18.17 -2.34
N ALA A 181 1.42 17.97 -1.03
CA ALA A 181 0.82 18.89 -0.06
C ALA A 181 1.50 20.27 -0.03
N SER A 182 2.81 20.34 -0.30
CA SER A 182 3.56 21.60 -0.38
C SER A 182 3.38 22.35 -1.71
N ASN A 183 2.62 21.81 -2.67
CA ASN A 183 2.32 22.52 -3.92
C ASN A 183 1.39 23.70 -3.62
N GLU A 184 1.67 24.89 -4.17
CA GLU A 184 0.86 26.11 -3.95
C GLU A 184 -0.61 25.97 -4.37
N ARG A 185 -0.89 25.09 -5.34
CA ARG A 185 -2.25 24.76 -5.80
C ARG A 185 -2.92 23.67 -4.96
N CYS A 186 -2.26 23.15 -3.94
CA CYS A 186 -2.77 22.13 -3.04
C CYS A 186 -2.98 22.73 -1.63
N SER A 187 -4.04 22.32 -0.94
CA SER A 187 -4.18 22.64 0.49
C SER A 187 -4.76 21.45 1.25
N PHE A 188 -4.35 21.30 2.50
CA PHE A 188 -4.79 20.24 3.40
C PHE A 188 -5.64 20.82 4.52
N PHE A 189 -6.76 20.16 4.79
CA PHE A 189 -7.72 20.48 5.85
C PHE A 189 -7.92 19.22 6.71
N GLY A 190 -7.02 19.00 7.67
CA GLY A 190 -7.16 17.96 8.67
C GLY A 190 -8.16 18.33 9.76
N ASN A 191 -8.58 17.37 10.57
CA ASN A 191 -9.64 17.57 11.57
C ASN A 191 -10.96 18.07 10.96
N VAL A 192 -11.29 17.59 9.75
CA VAL A 192 -12.54 17.89 9.04
C VAL A 192 -13.18 16.58 8.57
N SER A 193 -14.32 16.27 9.15
CA SER A 193 -15.05 15.03 8.93
C SER A 193 -16.22 15.23 7.97
N LEU A 194 -16.26 14.45 6.90
CA LEU A 194 -17.41 14.36 6.03
C LEU A 194 -18.59 13.72 6.79
N GLY A 195 -19.76 14.36 6.70
CA GLY A 195 -21.00 13.91 7.35
C GLY A 195 -21.28 14.60 8.69
N SER A 196 -20.28 15.16 9.37
CA SER A 196 -20.48 15.96 10.59
C SER A 196 -20.11 17.43 10.38
N ASP A 197 -18.89 17.71 9.93
CA ASP A 197 -18.37 19.06 9.79
C ASP A 197 -18.78 19.66 8.45
N VAL A 198 -18.73 18.87 7.39
CA VAL A 198 -19.17 19.23 6.04
C VAL A 198 -20.09 18.15 5.48
N SER A 199 -21.18 18.53 4.81
CA SER A 199 -22.02 17.57 4.10
C SER A 199 -21.47 17.29 2.69
N LEU A 200 -21.81 16.14 2.10
CA LEU A 200 -21.43 15.89 0.70
C LEU A 200 -22.11 16.90 -0.24
N SER A 201 -23.32 17.35 0.08
CA SER A 201 -24.01 18.39 -0.68
C SER A 201 -23.24 19.71 -0.66
N ASP A 202 -22.80 20.14 0.54
CA ASP A 202 -22.01 21.37 0.72
C ASP A 202 -20.79 21.35 -0.22
N LEU A 203 -20.05 20.24 -0.24
CA LEU A 203 -18.87 20.09 -1.09
C LEU A 203 -19.22 20.06 -2.58
N ARG A 204 -20.33 19.42 -2.97
CA ARG A 204 -20.77 19.39 -4.37
C ARG A 204 -21.26 20.75 -4.87
N ASP A 205 -21.78 21.60 -4.00
CA ASP A 205 -22.17 22.97 -4.35
C ASP A 205 -20.95 23.90 -4.49
N ILE A 206 -19.89 23.61 -3.72
CA ILE A 206 -18.69 24.45 -3.61
C ILE A 206 -17.59 24.06 -4.61
N TYR A 207 -17.49 22.80 -5.02
CA TYR A 207 -16.41 22.29 -5.88
C TYR A 207 -16.91 21.76 -7.22
N ASP A 208 -16.12 21.92 -8.28
CA ASP A 208 -16.43 21.39 -9.61
C ASP A 208 -16.33 19.86 -9.59
N VAL A 209 -15.30 19.35 -8.93
CA VAL A 209 -15.03 17.91 -8.79
C VAL A 209 -14.90 17.56 -7.32
N VAL A 210 -15.64 16.54 -6.87
CA VAL A 210 -15.50 15.93 -5.55
C VAL A 210 -15.07 14.48 -5.72
N VAL A 211 -13.93 14.11 -5.14
CA VAL A 211 -13.39 12.75 -5.17
C VAL A 211 -13.39 12.16 -3.76
N VAL A 212 -14.16 11.10 -3.56
CA VAL A 212 -14.27 10.42 -2.27
C VAL A 212 -13.20 9.33 -2.14
N ALA A 213 -12.34 9.45 -1.14
CA ALA A 213 -11.11 8.67 -0.96
C ALA A 213 -10.89 8.19 0.50
N TYR A 214 -11.92 8.16 1.34
CA TYR A 214 -11.80 7.83 2.78
C TYR A 214 -11.51 6.35 3.07
N GLY A 215 -11.44 5.50 2.05
CA GLY A 215 -11.02 4.11 2.19
C GLY A 215 -12.05 3.24 2.92
N ALA A 216 -11.56 2.37 3.80
CA ALA A 216 -12.39 1.45 4.58
C ALA A 216 -11.90 1.42 6.03
N GLU A 217 -12.68 2.00 6.94
CA GLU A 217 -12.30 2.22 8.35
C GLU A 217 -12.98 1.28 9.34
N SER A 218 -13.95 0.48 8.91
CA SER A 218 -14.67 -0.48 9.73
C SER A 218 -14.21 -1.92 9.44
N ASP A 219 -14.73 -2.87 10.22
CA ASP A 219 -14.39 -4.28 10.16
C ASP A 219 -15.58 -5.13 9.76
N ARG A 220 -15.31 -6.33 9.25
CA ARG A 220 -16.34 -7.35 9.06
C ARG A 220 -16.59 -8.08 10.39
N SER A 221 -17.86 -8.29 10.71
CA SER A 221 -18.27 -9.23 11.76
C SER A 221 -18.30 -10.65 11.20
N LEU A 222 -17.99 -11.64 12.04
CA LEU A 222 -18.14 -13.05 11.72
C LEU A 222 -19.61 -13.49 11.83
N GLY A 223 -20.38 -12.89 12.74
CA GLY A 223 -21.76 -13.25 13.02
C GLY A 223 -21.88 -14.63 13.70
N VAL A 224 -20.87 -15.03 14.47
CA VAL A 224 -20.83 -16.31 15.19
C VAL A 224 -21.06 -16.12 16.69
N PRO A 225 -21.62 -17.11 17.41
CA PRO A 225 -21.86 -16.98 18.84
C PRO A 225 -20.59 -16.66 19.65
N GLY A 226 -20.73 -15.75 20.62
CA GLY A 226 -19.64 -15.34 21.52
C GLY A 226 -18.67 -14.29 20.94
N GLU A 227 -18.97 -13.68 19.78
CA GLU A 227 -18.09 -12.69 19.15
C GLU A 227 -17.88 -11.41 19.99
N ASP A 228 -18.77 -11.14 20.94
CA ASP A 228 -18.73 -9.97 21.83
C ASP A 228 -17.94 -10.20 23.14
N LEU A 229 -17.36 -11.38 23.34
CA LEU A 229 -16.54 -11.68 24.53
C LEU A 229 -15.29 -10.79 24.58
N THR A 230 -14.89 -10.39 25.79
CA THR A 230 -13.63 -9.66 26.01
C THR A 230 -12.44 -10.50 25.52
N GLY A 231 -11.43 -9.85 24.93
CA GLY A 231 -10.27 -10.53 24.34
C GLY A 231 -10.43 -10.85 22.85
N ILE A 232 -11.59 -10.52 22.26
CA ILE A 232 -11.82 -10.58 20.81
C ILE A 232 -11.76 -9.16 20.25
N TYR A 233 -10.82 -8.91 19.35
CA TYR A 233 -10.64 -7.61 18.71
C TYR A 233 -10.56 -7.77 17.19
N SER A 234 -10.81 -6.69 16.45
CA SER A 234 -10.43 -6.69 15.04
C SER A 234 -8.91 -6.55 14.92
N ALA A 235 -8.33 -7.16 13.88
CA ALA A 235 -6.91 -6.99 13.61
C ALA A 235 -6.59 -5.53 13.27
N ARG A 236 -7.53 -4.79 12.66
CA ARG A 236 -7.38 -3.35 12.40
C ARG A 236 -7.25 -2.56 13.70
N GLU A 237 -8.08 -2.82 14.69
CA GLU A 237 -8.03 -2.13 15.99
C GLU A 237 -6.69 -2.39 16.68
N PHE A 238 -6.22 -3.64 16.65
CA PHE A 238 -4.89 -4.01 17.13
C PHE A 238 -3.77 -3.27 16.38
N VAL A 239 -3.88 -3.18 15.05
CA VAL A 239 -2.96 -2.42 14.20
C VAL A 239 -2.95 -0.93 14.56
N TRP A 240 -4.13 -0.33 14.67
CA TRP A 240 -4.30 1.08 15.02
C TRP A 240 -3.74 1.38 16.41
N TRP A 241 -3.96 0.49 17.38
CA TRP A 241 -3.42 0.60 18.72
C TRP A 241 -1.90 0.63 18.74
N TYR A 242 -1.22 -0.35 18.08
CA TYR A 242 0.25 -0.35 18.06
C TYR A 242 0.83 0.76 17.16
N ASN A 243 0.08 1.24 16.18
CA ASN A 243 0.48 2.36 15.32
C ASN A 243 0.12 3.73 15.90
N GLY A 244 -0.44 3.82 17.10
CA GLY A 244 -0.73 5.09 17.76
C GLY A 244 -1.86 5.89 17.11
N HIS A 245 -2.84 5.23 16.50
CA HIS A 245 -4.05 5.87 16.00
C HIS A 245 -4.91 6.36 17.18
N PRO A 246 -5.43 7.61 17.18
CA PRO A 246 -6.09 8.17 18.35
C PRO A 246 -7.36 7.43 18.77
N ASP A 247 -8.13 6.90 17.81
CA ASP A 247 -9.36 6.15 18.12
C ASP A 247 -9.11 4.80 18.84
N CYS A 248 -7.90 4.25 18.79
CA CYS A 248 -7.56 2.98 19.46
C CYS A 248 -6.52 3.16 20.57
N ARG A 249 -6.22 4.39 20.99
CA ARG A 249 -5.23 4.66 22.04
C ARG A 249 -5.59 4.05 23.39
N TYR A 250 -6.87 4.06 23.74
CA TYR A 250 -7.37 3.51 25.00
C TYR A 250 -7.74 2.03 24.91
N MET A 251 -7.48 1.36 23.79
CA MET A 251 -7.60 -0.09 23.71
C MET A 251 -6.54 -0.72 24.64
N VAL A 252 -6.98 -1.68 25.47
CA VAL A 252 -6.13 -2.35 26.47
C VAL A 252 -6.17 -3.86 26.22
N PRO A 253 -5.55 -4.36 25.14
CA PRO A 253 -5.54 -5.80 24.88
C PRO A 253 -4.80 -6.50 26.01
N ASP A 254 -5.43 -7.50 26.62
CA ASP A 254 -4.78 -8.31 27.66
C ASP A 254 -3.83 -9.31 27.01
N LEU A 255 -2.53 -9.03 27.13
CA LEU A 255 -1.46 -9.85 26.59
C LEU A 255 -0.79 -10.74 27.66
N LYS A 256 -1.32 -10.76 28.89
CA LYS A 256 -0.74 -11.44 30.06
C LYS A 256 -1.54 -12.67 30.50
N CYS A 257 -2.83 -12.71 30.17
CA CYS A 257 -3.72 -13.77 30.62
C CYS A 257 -3.55 -15.11 29.89
N THR A 258 -2.79 -15.14 28.80
CA THR A 258 -2.63 -16.32 27.94
C THR A 258 -1.27 -16.33 27.26
N ASP A 259 -0.80 -17.52 26.87
CA ASP A 259 0.35 -17.68 25.99
C ASP A 259 -0.03 -17.77 24.50
N THR A 260 -1.34 -17.81 24.19
CA THR A 260 -1.84 -18.18 22.86
C THR A 260 -2.81 -17.14 22.30
N ALA A 261 -2.52 -16.67 21.08
CA ALA A 261 -3.41 -15.83 20.28
C ALA A 261 -3.89 -16.56 19.02
N VAL A 262 -5.15 -16.36 18.64
CA VAL A 262 -5.73 -16.86 17.40
C VAL A 262 -6.02 -15.69 16.46
N VAL A 263 -5.42 -15.67 15.29
CA VAL A 263 -5.68 -14.69 14.23
C VAL A 263 -6.53 -15.36 13.15
N LEU A 264 -7.75 -14.85 12.96
CA LEU A 264 -8.69 -15.37 11.97
C LEU A 264 -8.46 -14.67 10.63
N GLY A 265 -7.83 -15.36 9.70
CA GLY A 265 -7.42 -14.84 8.40
C GLY A 265 -5.96 -15.12 8.09
N GLN A 266 -5.62 -15.15 6.80
CA GLN A 266 -4.27 -15.42 6.29
C GLN A 266 -3.90 -14.43 5.19
N GLY A 267 -4.16 -13.15 5.44
CA GLY A 267 -3.73 -12.02 4.61
C GLY A 267 -2.50 -11.32 5.21
N ASN A 268 -2.02 -10.26 4.57
CA ASN A 268 -0.85 -9.51 5.08
C ASN A 268 -1.07 -8.95 6.48
N VAL A 269 -2.25 -8.41 6.77
CA VAL A 269 -2.57 -7.87 8.11
C VAL A 269 -2.49 -8.97 9.18
N ALA A 270 -2.89 -10.21 8.86
CA ALA A 270 -2.76 -11.33 9.77
C ALA A 270 -1.28 -11.65 10.07
N LEU A 271 -0.42 -11.57 9.05
CA LEU A 271 1.03 -11.72 9.22
C LEU A 271 1.64 -10.57 10.01
N ASP A 272 1.19 -9.33 9.80
CA ASP A 272 1.67 -8.16 10.54
C ASP A 272 1.36 -8.28 12.03
N VAL A 273 0.12 -8.61 12.41
CA VAL A 273 -0.23 -8.77 13.84
C VAL A 273 0.51 -9.95 14.47
N ALA A 274 0.66 -11.07 13.75
CA ALA A 274 1.44 -12.20 14.23
C ALA A 274 2.92 -11.82 14.42
N ARG A 275 3.48 -11.06 13.48
CA ARG A 275 4.86 -10.58 13.56
C ARG A 275 5.06 -9.64 14.74
N ILE A 276 4.15 -8.70 14.99
CA ILE A 276 4.22 -7.80 16.15
C ILE A 276 4.12 -8.57 17.47
N LEU A 277 3.24 -9.57 17.57
CA LEU A 277 3.10 -10.40 18.76
C LEU A 277 4.34 -11.29 19.03
N LEU A 278 4.98 -11.78 17.97
CA LEU A 278 6.08 -12.76 18.08
C LEU A 278 7.48 -12.16 17.91
N ARG A 279 7.62 -10.87 17.56
CA ARG A 279 8.94 -10.25 17.37
C ARG A 279 9.56 -9.86 18.71
N PRO A 280 10.88 -10.02 18.91
CA PRO A 280 11.54 -9.53 20.12
C PRO A 280 11.31 -8.02 20.27
N THR A 281 10.88 -7.59 21.45
CA THR A 281 10.57 -6.19 21.74
C THR A 281 11.80 -5.29 21.61
N SER A 282 13.00 -5.83 21.81
CA SER A 282 14.28 -5.16 21.53
C SER A 282 14.48 -4.78 20.06
N GLN A 283 13.79 -5.44 19.11
CA GLN A 283 13.78 -5.05 17.70
C GLN A 283 12.66 -4.05 17.39
N LEU A 284 11.57 -4.08 18.16
CA LEU A 284 10.46 -3.13 18.02
C LEU A 284 10.79 -1.76 18.64
N GLN A 285 11.63 -1.72 19.67
CA GLN A 285 11.97 -0.48 20.39
C GLN A 285 12.60 0.60 19.50
N THR A 286 13.21 0.23 18.37
CA THR A 286 13.84 1.15 17.42
C THR A 286 12.92 1.56 16.27
N THR A 287 11.67 1.10 16.28
CA THR A 287 10.65 1.40 15.25
C THR A 287 9.77 2.59 15.66
N ASP A 288 8.80 2.99 14.84
CA ASP A 288 7.79 4.01 15.19
C ASP A 288 6.54 3.43 15.89
N ILE A 289 6.63 2.24 16.48
CA ILE A 289 5.56 1.65 17.31
C ILE A 289 5.22 2.59 18.47
N ALA A 290 3.95 2.73 18.83
CA ALA A 290 3.55 3.58 19.93
C ALA A 290 4.06 3.05 21.28
N GLU A 291 4.55 3.93 22.15
CA GLU A 291 5.15 3.53 23.42
C GLU A 291 4.22 2.67 24.30
N HIS A 292 2.94 3.04 24.42
CA HIS A 292 1.98 2.29 25.24
C HIS A 292 1.82 0.84 24.77
N ALA A 293 1.91 0.62 23.45
CA ALA A 293 1.84 -0.71 22.88
C ALA A 293 3.14 -1.48 23.09
N LEU A 294 4.29 -0.82 22.96
CA LEU A 294 5.59 -1.43 23.23
C LEU A 294 5.69 -1.91 24.69
N VAL A 295 5.28 -1.09 25.66
CA VAL A 295 5.24 -1.45 27.09
C VAL A 295 4.35 -2.67 27.30
N SER A 296 3.15 -2.68 26.71
CA SER A 296 2.23 -3.83 26.81
C SER A 296 2.81 -5.11 26.19
N LEU A 297 3.55 -4.99 25.07
CA LEU A 297 4.22 -6.10 24.41
C LEU A 297 5.44 -6.62 25.19
N GLN A 298 6.14 -5.76 25.94
CA GLN A 298 7.26 -6.18 26.81
C GLN A 298 6.80 -7.09 27.94
N GLU A 299 5.58 -6.88 28.44
CA GLU A 299 5.00 -7.70 29.49
C GLU A 299 4.19 -8.90 28.96
N SER A 300 4.15 -9.08 27.63
CA SER A 300 3.34 -10.10 26.97
C SER A 300 3.82 -11.52 27.27
N THR A 301 2.89 -12.39 27.64
CA THR A 301 3.09 -13.84 27.79
C THR A 301 2.84 -14.61 26.51
N ILE A 302 2.38 -13.95 25.43
CA ILE A 302 2.12 -14.60 24.13
C ILE A 302 3.40 -15.25 23.58
N ARG A 303 3.33 -16.56 23.32
CA ARG A 303 4.37 -17.36 22.67
C ARG A 303 3.85 -18.07 21.44
N LYS A 304 2.54 -18.33 21.33
CA LYS A 304 1.93 -19.08 20.24
C LYS A 304 0.93 -18.21 19.50
N VAL A 305 1.04 -18.16 18.17
CA VAL A 305 0.02 -17.52 17.31
C VAL A 305 -0.47 -18.50 16.27
N TYR A 306 -1.78 -18.69 16.21
CA TYR A 306 -2.46 -19.50 15.21
C TYR A 306 -3.04 -18.62 14.10
N LEU A 307 -2.58 -18.78 12.86
CA LEU A 307 -3.15 -18.16 11.67
C LEU A 307 -4.16 -19.11 11.03
N VAL A 308 -5.44 -18.83 11.27
CA VAL A 308 -6.55 -19.71 10.88
C VAL A 308 -7.13 -19.26 9.54
N GLY A 309 -7.05 -20.14 8.54
CA GLY A 309 -7.60 -19.94 7.20
C GLY A 309 -8.76 -20.88 6.91
N ARG A 310 -9.90 -20.34 6.49
CA ARG A 310 -11.06 -21.14 6.05
C ARG A 310 -10.85 -21.91 4.74
N ARG A 311 -9.78 -21.62 4.00
CA ARG A 311 -9.43 -22.29 2.74
C ARG A 311 -8.04 -22.92 2.85
N GLY A 312 -7.57 -23.51 1.77
CA GLY A 312 -6.25 -24.15 1.71
C GLY A 312 -5.10 -23.17 1.46
N PRO A 313 -3.86 -23.68 1.49
CA PRO A 313 -2.64 -22.93 1.20
C PRO A 313 -2.64 -22.23 -0.16
N ALA A 314 -3.25 -22.84 -1.18
CA ALA A 314 -3.34 -22.27 -2.52
C ALA A 314 -4.17 -20.97 -2.59
N GLN A 315 -5.09 -20.78 -1.64
CA GLN A 315 -5.96 -19.60 -1.54
C GLN A 315 -5.51 -18.59 -0.48
N ALA A 316 -4.31 -18.76 0.10
CA ALA A 316 -3.73 -17.80 1.04
C ALA A 316 -3.64 -16.41 0.38
N ALA A 317 -4.06 -15.38 1.11
CA ALA A 317 -4.18 -14.01 0.58
C ALA A 317 -2.96 -13.14 0.87
N CYS A 318 -1.97 -13.67 1.58
CA CYS A 318 -0.73 -12.97 1.87
C CYS A 318 0.17 -12.85 0.62
N THR A 319 1.11 -11.92 0.66
CA THR A 319 2.13 -11.73 -0.37
C THR A 319 3.38 -12.54 -0.04
N ALA A 320 4.11 -12.93 -1.08
CA ALA A 320 5.36 -13.68 -0.91
C ALA A 320 6.48 -12.88 -0.22
N LYS A 321 6.39 -11.54 -0.17
CA LYS A 321 7.32 -10.69 0.59
C LYS A 321 7.04 -10.87 2.09
N GLU A 322 5.81 -10.61 2.49
CA GLU A 322 5.42 -10.57 3.91
C GLU A 322 5.50 -11.96 4.54
N LEU A 323 5.14 -13.01 3.78
CA LEU A 323 5.32 -14.38 4.22
C LEU A 323 6.81 -14.72 4.43
N ARG A 324 7.71 -14.30 3.53
CA ARG A 324 9.14 -14.60 3.68
C ARG A 324 9.74 -13.93 4.92
N GLU A 325 9.28 -12.74 5.26
CA GLU A 325 9.79 -12.01 6.41
C GLU A 325 9.45 -12.70 7.73
N ILE A 326 8.21 -13.16 7.92
CA ILE A 326 7.84 -13.88 9.14
C ILE A 326 8.48 -15.27 9.19
N LEU A 327 8.53 -16.00 8.06
CA LEU A 327 9.21 -17.30 7.98
C LEU A 327 10.73 -17.20 8.18
N GLY A 328 11.31 -16.03 7.94
CA GLY A 328 12.73 -15.75 8.15
C GLY A 328 13.09 -15.22 9.54
N MET A 329 12.11 -15.12 10.46
CA MET A 329 12.36 -14.68 11.83
C MET A 329 13.22 -15.69 12.59
N LYS A 330 14.24 -15.19 13.30
CA LYS A 330 15.07 -16.01 14.19
C LYS A 330 14.26 -16.45 15.41
N ASN A 331 14.53 -17.64 15.91
CA ASN A 331 13.92 -18.22 17.12
C ASN A 331 12.38 -18.27 17.05
N LEU A 332 11.86 -18.54 15.85
CA LEU A 332 10.45 -18.75 15.57
C LEU A 332 10.27 -20.13 14.95
N GLN A 333 9.51 -20.99 15.62
CA GLN A 333 9.10 -22.28 15.08
C GLN A 333 7.85 -22.10 14.22
N VAL A 334 7.88 -22.62 13.01
CA VAL A 334 6.74 -22.54 12.10
C VAL A 334 6.13 -23.92 11.92
N HIS A 335 4.86 -24.06 12.27
CA HIS A 335 4.12 -25.31 12.17
C HIS A 335 3.13 -25.23 11.01
N ILE A 336 3.30 -26.11 10.04
CA ILE A 336 2.41 -26.32 8.90
C ILE A 336 2.18 -27.83 8.79
N ARG A 337 0.92 -28.27 8.82
CA ARG A 337 0.61 -29.70 8.66
C ARG A 337 0.85 -30.12 7.20
N GLU A 338 1.67 -31.14 6.98
CA GLU A 338 1.95 -31.66 5.64
C GLU A 338 0.67 -32.10 4.91
N ALA A 339 -0.29 -32.66 5.64
CA ALA A 339 -1.60 -33.03 5.09
C ALA A 339 -2.37 -31.83 4.50
N ASP A 340 -2.18 -30.62 5.03
CA ASP A 340 -2.84 -29.41 4.52
C ASP A 340 -2.20 -28.90 3.22
N LEU A 341 -0.99 -29.36 2.87
CA LEU A 341 -0.27 -28.99 1.64
C LEU A 341 -0.66 -29.83 0.43
N VAL A 342 -1.43 -30.91 0.62
CA VAL A 342 -1.93 -31.72 -0.49
C VAL A 342 -2.96 -30.91 -1.27
N ILE A 343 -2.67 -30.62 -2.54
CA ILE A 343 -3.51 -29.82 -3.42
C ILE A 343 -4.34 -30.69 -4.36
N SER A 344 -5.55 -30.24 -4.69
CA SER A 344 -6.42 -30.86 -5.68
C SER A 344 -6.09 -30.40 -7.10
N PRO A 345 -6.59 -31.08 -8.16
CA PRO A 345 -6.44 -30.58 -9.53
C PRO A 345 -7.00 -29.17 -9.75
N ALA A 346 -8.05 -28.78 -9.03
CA ALA A 346 -8.61 -27.43 -9.11
C ALA A 346 -7.65 -26.38 -8.50
N ASP A 347 -6.97 -26.73 -7.40
CA ASP A 347 -5.96 -25.86 -6.79
C ASP A 347 -4.76 -25.68 -7.73
N GLU A 348 -4.34 -26.73 -8.45
CA GLU A 348 -3.27 -26.63 -9.44
C GLU A 348 -3.60 -25.61 -10.54
N GLU A 349 -4.84 -25.59 -11.03
CA GLU A 349 -5.29 -24.62 -12.02
C GLU A 349 -5.32 -23.19 -11.45
N GLU A 350 -5.77 -22.99 -10.20
CA GLU A 350 -5.69 -21.68 -9.53
C GLU A 350 -4.25 -21.18 -9.41
N LEU A 351 -3.31 -22.06 -9.04
CA LEU A 351 -1.89 -21.72 -8.94
C LEU A 351 -1.24 -21.45 -10.30
N LYS A 352 -1.67 -22.14 -11.37
CA LYS A 352 -1.24 -21.84 -12.74
C LYS A 352 -1.72 -20.46 -13.19
N ALA A 353 -2.94 -20.07 -12.81
CA ALA A 353 -3.52 -18.76 -13.14
C ALA A 353 -2.86 -17.59 -12.40
N SER A 354 -2.21 -17.84 -11.25
CA SER A 354 -1.66 -16.78 -10.39
C SER A 354 -0.25 -17.09 -9.92
N ARG A 355 0.73 -16.45 -10.56
CA ARG A 355 2.15 -16.50 -10.15
C ARG A 355 2.35 -16.07 -8.69
N ILE A 356 1.54 -15.12 -8.20
CA ILE A 356 1.61 -14.62 -6.82
C ILE A 356 1.23 -15.74 -5.85
N GLN A 357 0.08 -16.40 -6.05
CA GLN A 357 -0.39 -17.49 -5.20
C GLN A 357 0.54 -18.71 -5.28
N ARG A 358 1.00 -19.06 -6.47
CA ARG A 358 2.01 -20.12 -6.66
C ARG A 358 3.26 -19.87 -5.82
N ARG A 359 3.78 -18.63 -5.83
CA ARG A 359 4.98 -18.31 -5.06
C ARG A 359 4.76 -18.41 -3.55
N VAL A 360 3.58 -18.02 -3.07
CA VAL A 360 3.18 -18.15 -1.66
C VAL A 360 3.11 -19.62 -1.26
N TYR A 361 2.44 -20.43 -2.07
CA TYR A 361 2.33 -21.87 -1.87
C TYR A 361 3.71 -22.55 -1.80
N GLU A 362 4.61 -22.27 -2.75
CA GLU A 362 5.98 -22.80 -2.76
C GLU A 362 6.75 -22.46 -1.47
N LEU A 363 6.55 -21.26 -0.90
CA LEU A 363 7.18 -20.85 0.35
C LEU A 363 6.62 -21.63 1.56
N LEU A 364 5.31 -21.85 1.61
CA LEU A 364 4.66 -22.65 2.65
C LEU A 364 5.17 -24.11 2.61
N CYS A 365 5.23 -24.72 1.42
CA CYS A 365 5.78 -26.07 1.27
C CYS A 365 7.22 -26.16 1.73
N LYS A 366 8.07 -25.21 1.29
CA LYS A 366 9.47 -25.16 1.72
C LYS A 366 9.60 -25.04 3.24
N SER A 367 8.76 -24.22 3.88
CA SER A 367 8.80 -24.05 5.33
C SER A 367 8.41 -25.32 6.07
N ALA A 368 7.38 -26.03 5.62
CA ALA A 368 6.93 -27.27 6.25
C ALA A 368 8.04 -28.35 6.25
N THR A 369 8.81 -28.46 5.16
CA THR A 369 9.88 -29.45 5.04
C THR A 369 11.19 -29.05 5.73
N SER A 370 11.34 -27.78 6.13
CA SER A 370 12.61 -27.27 6.69
C SER A 370 12.79 -27.56 8.18
N HIS A 371 11.79 -28.14 8.85
CA HIS A 371 11.80 -28.38 10.30
C HIS A 371 12.03 -29.85 10.67
N GLN A 372 13.28 -30.28 10.58
CA GLN A 372 13.80 -31.44 11.34
C GLN A 372 15.17 -31.07 11.92
N GLY A 373 15.29 -30.98 13.26
CA GLY A 373 16.60 -31.19 13.90
C GLY A 373 17.15 -30.16 14.89
N HIS A 374 16.36 -29.29 15.50
CA HIS A 374 16.88 -28.44 16.59
C HIS A 374 15.97 -28.47 17.82
N ASP A 375 16.55 -28.88 18.96
CA ASP A 375 15.95 -28.76 20.28
C ASP A 375 15.85 -27.29 20.64
N PHE A 376 14.62 -26.77 20.66
CA PHE A 376 14.34 -25.36 20.86
C PHE A 376 13.40 -25.20 22.06
N SER A 377 13.94 -25.38 23.27
CA SER A 377 13.18 -25.13 24.50
C SER A 377 12.97 -23.63 24.71
N GLY A 378 11.71 -23.17 24.77
CA GLY A 378 11.34 -21.78 25.12
C GLY A 378 11.12 -20.82 23.94
N GLU A 379 11.03 -21.33 22.71
CA GLU A 379 10.83 -20.50 21.51
C GLU A 379 9.36 -20.13 21.24
N ARG A 380 9.20 -19.11 20.39
CA ARG A 380 7.90 -18.65 19.91
C ARG A 380 7.43 -19.53 18.76
N GLU A 381 6.13 -19.73 18.65
CA GLU A 381 5.52 -20.63 17.66
C GLU A 381 4.51 -19.88 16.79
N LEU A 382 4.58 -20.13 15.49
CA LEU A 382 3.62 -19.69 14.49
C LEU A 382 2.97 -20.92 13.85
N HIS A 383 1.67 -21.07 14.03
CA HIS A 383 0.91 -22.19 13.51
C HIS A 383 0.04 -21.75 12.33
N PHE A 384 0.19 -22.35 11.16
CA PHE A 384 -0.76 -22.17 10.06
C PHE A 384 -1.82 -23.28 10.13
N LEU A 385 -3.07 -22.89 10.40
CA LEU A 385 -4.22 -23.81 10.39
C LEU A 385 -5.08 -23.55 9.17
N PHE A 386 -4.94 -24.38 8.15
CA PHE A 386 -5.77 -24.33 6.94
C PHE A 386 -7.05 -25.13 7.11
N PHE A 387 -8.01 -24.86 6.21
CA PHE A 387 -9.28 -25.56 6.16
C PHE A 387 -10.06 -25.52 7.48
N ARG A 388 -10.07 -24.36 8.14
CA ARG A 388 -10.79 -24.11 9.40
C ARG A 388 -11.55 -22.79 9.36
N LYS A 389 -12.83 -22.80 9.70
CA LYS A 389 -13.62 -21.59 9.92
C LYS A 389 -14.08 -21.54 11.38
N PRO A 390 -14.20 -20.34 11.98
CA PRO A 390 -14.78 -20.20 13.32
C PRO A 390 -16.25 -20.62 13.28
N ASP A 391 -16.65 -21.46 14.25
CA ASP A 391 -18.03 -21.87 14.50
C ASP A 391 -18.63 -21.06 15.65
N LYS A 392 -17.90 -20.95 16.77
CA LYS A 392 -18.23 -20.10 17.91
C LYS A 392 -17.01 -19.79 18.77
N PHE A 393 -17.11 -18.76 19.59
CA PHE A 393 -16.15 -18.46 20.64
C PHE A 393 -16.56 -19.12 21.95
N LEU A 394 -15.59 -19.70 22.65
CA LEU A 394 -15.77 -20.38 23.92
C LEU A 394 -15.42 -19.40 25.04
N PRO A 395 -16.30 -19.20 26.03
CA PRO A 395 -15.98 -18.38 27.19
C PRO A 395 -14.89 -19.01 28.06
N SER A 396 -14.19 -18.18 28.83
CA SER A 396 -13.36 -18.58 29.97
C SER A 396 -14.22 -19.15 31.11
N GLU A 397 -13.56 -19.73 32.13
CA GLU A 397 -14.25 -20.30 33.30
C GLU A 397 -15.14 -19.30 34.05
N ASP A 398 -14.79 -18.01 34.04
CA ASP A 398 -15.54 -16.91 34.65
C ASP A 398 -16.52 -16.22 33.68
N GLU A 399 -16.67 -16.75 32.46
CA GLU A 399 -17.53 -16.26 31.38
C GLU A 399 -17.30 -14.79 30.93
N SER A 400 -16.26 -14.14 31.41
CA SER A 400 -16.01 -12.71 31.16
C SER A 400 -15.26 -12.43 29.85
N ARG A 401 -14.55 -13.45 29.32
CA ARG A 401 -13.64 -13.33 28.19
C ARG A 401 -13.61 -14.58 27.33
N VAL A 402 -12.90 -14.50 26.20
CA VAL A 402 -12.61 -15.67 25.37
C VAL A 402 -11.63 -16.60 26.08
N GLY A 403 -11.97 -17.88 26.17
CA GLY A 403 -11.10 -18.97 26.61
C GLY A 403 -10.67 -19.89 25.45
N GLY A 404 -11.35 -19.81 24.31
CA GLY A 404 -10.97 -20.54 23.10
C GLY A 404 -11.84 -20.24 21.89
N VAL A 405 -11.47 -20.82 20.75
CA VAL A 405 -12.27 -20.78 19.52
C VAL A 405 -12.61 -22.21 19.11
N ARG A 406 -13.90 -22.49 18.91
CA ARG A 406 -14.35 -23.70 18.23
C ARG A 406 -14.25 -23.49 16.72
N LEU A 407 -13.49 -24.34 16.06
CA LEU A 407 -13.25 -24.31 14.63
C LEU A 407 -13.94 -25.50 13.96
N GLU A 408 -14.73 -25.23 12.92
CA GLU A 408 -15.24 -26.28 12.03
C GLU A 408 -14.22 -26.55 10.93
N LYS A 409 -13.93 -27.82 10.67
CA LYS A 409 -13.16 -28.26 9.50
C LYS A 409 -13.93 -27.95 8.23
N THR A 410 -13.22 -27.54 7.20
CA THR A 410 -13.81 -27.19 5.91
C THR A 410 -13.23 -28.02 4.77
N CYS A 411 -13.99 -28.20 3.70
CA CYS A 411 -13.45 -28.62 2.42
C CYS A 411 -13.83 -27.63 1.31
N LEU A 412 -13.12 -27.67 0.19
CA LEU A 412 -13.38 -26.79 -0.94
C LEU A 412 -14.40 -27.43 -1.89
N LYS A 413 -15.33 -26.62 -2.39
CA LYS A 413 -16.23 -26.95 -3.50
C LYS A 413 -16.18 -25.86 -4.55
N ALA A 414 -16.34 -26.24 -5.82
CA ALA A 414 -16.47 -25.28 -6.90
C ALA A 414 -17.77 -24.47 -6.74
N ASN A 415 -17.66 -23.15 -6.80
CA ASN A 415 -18.83 -22.29 -6.91
C ASN A 415 -19.24 -22.16 -8.38
N GLY A 416 -20.33 -22.83 -8.76
CA GLY A 416 -20.83 -22.90 -10.14
C GLY A 416 -21.14 -21.55 -10.79
N LEU A 417 -21.27 -20.46 -10.02
CA LEU A 417 -21.56 -19.11 -10.53
C LEU A 417 -20.31 -18.26 -10.80
N SER A 418 -19.19 -18.54 -10.13
CA SER A 418 -17.98 -17.70 -10.20
C SER A 418 -16.72 -18.45 -10.63
N GLY A 419 -16.80 -19.78 -10.76
CA GLY A 419 -15.66 -20.65 -11.05
C GLY A 419 -14.63 -20.73 -9.92
N LYS A 420 -14.80 -19.98 -8.82
CA LYS A 420 -13.88 -19.96 -7.67
C LYS A 420 -14.24 -21.03 -6.66
N GLN A 421 -13.23 -21.58 -5.99
CA GLN A 421 -13.46 -22.51 -4.88
C GLN A 421 -13.94 -21.79 -3.62
N VAL A 422 -14.98 -22.34 -2.99
CA VAL A 422 -15.58 -21.88 -1.73
C VAL A 422 -15.43 -22.94 -0.65
N ALA A 423 -15.19 -22.48 0.58
CA ALA A 423 -15.09 -23.36 1.73
C ALA A 423 -16.48 -23.71 2.26
N ILE A 424 -16.73 -24.99 2.47
CA ILE A 424 -17.95 -25.51 3.12
C ILE A 424 -17.58 -26.28 4.39
N GLY A 425 -18.45 -26.24 5.39
CA GLY A 425 -18.27 -26.99 6.63
C GLY A 425 -18.44 -28.49 6.44
N THR A 426 -17.66 -29.29 7.17
CA THR A 426 -17.75 -30.76 7.14
C THR A 426 -18.53 -31.35 8.32
N GLY A 427 -18.95 -30.52 9.29
CA GLY A 427 -19.57 -30.97 10.54
C GLY A 427 -18.57 -31.54 11.56
N GLN A 428 -17.26 -31.51 11.28
CA GLN A 428 -16.22 -31.91 12.24
C GLN A 428 -15.64 -30.68 12.92
N PHE A 429 -15.50 -30.72 14.25
CA PHE A 429 -15.06 -29.58 15.04
C PHE A 429 -13.77 -29.89 15.80
N GLU A 430 -12.97 -28.86 16.05
CA GLU A 430 -11.84 -28.87 16.96
C GLU A 430 -11.77 -27.54 17.72
N ASP A 431 -11.34 -27.58 18.98
CA ASP A 431 -11.25 -26.40 19.84
C ASP A 431 -9.79 -25.97 19.97
N VAL A 432 -9.53 -24.67 19.93
CA VAL A 432 -8.21 -24.07 20.18
C VAL A 432 -8.32 -23.13 21.38
N ASN A 433 -7.67 -23.51 22.48
CA ASN A 433 -7.62 -22.68 23.69
C ASN A 433 -6.80 -21.41 23.43
N CYS A 434 -7.35 -20.25 23.77
CA CYS A 434 -6.68 -18.96 23.61
C CYS A 434 -7.39 -17.89 24.44
N GLY A 435 -6.63 -16.88 24.90
CA GLY A 435 -7.18 -15.70 25.59
C GLY A 435 -7.24 -14.44 24.72
N LEU A 436 -6.76 -14.52 23.47
CA LEU A 436 -6.76 -13.42 22.52
C LEU A 436 -7.17 -13.90 21.14
N VAL A 437 -8.18 -13.26 20.54
CA VAL A 437 -8.59 -13.47 19.15
C VAL A 437 -8.49 -12.17 18.37
N LEU A 438 -7.82 -12.20 17.22
CA LEU A 438 -7.74 -11.09 16.29
C LEU A 438 -8.43 -11.43 14.97
N LYS A 439 -9.54 -10.74 14.67
CA LYS A 439 -10.29 -10.92 13.42
C LYS A 439 -9.60 -10.17 12.27
N SER A 440 -8.87 -10.88 11.43
CA SER A 440 -8.21 -10.37 10.22
C SER A 440 -8.93 -10.80 8.93
N ILE A 441 -10.26 -10.67 8.92
CA ILE A 441 -11.14 -11.16 7.83
C ILE A 441 -11.53 -10.09 6.81
N GLY A 442 -10.86 -8.93 6.85
CA GLY A 442 -11.02 -7.82 5.92
C GLY A 442 -11.80 -6.65 6.49
N TYR A 443 -11.55 -5.48 5.90
CA TYR A 443 -12.15 -4.22 6.27
C TYR A 443 -13.54 -4.07 5.60
N LYS A 444 -14.25 -3.03 6.00
CA LYS A 444 -15.49 -2.57 5.38
C LYS A 444 -15.50 -1.04 5.36
N SER A 445 -15.93 -0.46 4.25
CA SER A 445 -16.21 0.98 4.19
C SER A 445 -17.54 1.28 4.90
N VAL A 446 -17.73 2.51 5.35
CA VAL A 446 -18.94 2.95 6.06
C VAL A 446 -19.74 3.87 5.12
N PRO A 447 -21.08 3.72 5.01
CA PRO A 447 -21.89 4.63 4.20
C PRO A 447 -21.83 6.06 4.76
N VAL A 448 -21.97 7.03 3.86
CA VAL A 448 -22.09 8.46 4.20
C VAL A 448 -23.35 9.00 3.55
N ASP A 449 -24.06 9.88 4.26
CA ASP A 449 -25.28 10.49 3.77
C ASP A 449 -25.08 11.21 2.43
N GLY A 450 -25.98 10.95 1.48
CA GLY A 450 -25.92 11.46 0.12
C GLY A 450 -24.96 10.72 -0.82
N LEU A 451 -24.22 9.70 -0.34
CA LEU A 451 -23.34 8.88 -1.17
C LEU A 451 -23.94 7.47 -1.38
N PRO A 452 -24.24 7.06 -2.63
CA PRO A 452 -24.71 5.71 -2.93
C PRO A 452 -23.74 4.64 -2.43
N PHE A 453 -24.27 3.56 -1.86
CA PHE A 453 -23.44 2.58 -1.15
C PHE A 453 -23.96 1.14 -1.28
N ASP A 454 -23.14 0.27 -1.87
CA ASP A 454 -23.39 -1.17 -1.88
C ASP A 454 -23.00 -1.75 -0.52
N LYS A 455 -24.01 -2.00 0.33
CA LYS A 455 -23.81 -2.52 1.70
C LYS A 455 -23.21 -3.92 1.74
N TYR A 456 -23.40 -4.72 0.68
CA TYR A 456 -22.91 -6.09 0.59
C TYR A 456 -21.42 -6.11 0.22
N ARG A 457 -21.03 -5.37 -0.83
CA ARG A 457 -19.63 -5.25 -1.26
C ARG A 457 -18.82 -4.30 -0.38
N GLY A 458 -19.48 -3.36 0.30
CA GLY A 458 -18.85 -2.33 1.15
C GLY A 458 -18.09 -1.29 0.33
N VAL A 459 -18.64 -0.89 -0.81
CA VAL A 459 -18.04 0.05 -1.77
C VAL A 459 -19.09 1.02 -2.32
N VAL A 460 -18.64 2.11 -2.90
CA VAL A 460 -19.52 3.01 -3.67
C VAL A 460 -19.70 2.43 -5.08
N PRO A 461 -20.94 2.21 -5.56
CA PRO A 461 -21.21 1.81 -6.94
C PRO A 461 -20.61 2.82 -7.92
N ASN A 462 -19.79 2.34 -8.85
CA ASN A 462 -19.07 3.22 -9.77
C ASN A 462 -18.70 2.53 -11.10
N VAL A 463 -18.47 3.34 -12.13
CA VAL A 463 -17.86 2.91 -13.40
C VAL A 463 -16.59 3.71 -13.63
N LYS A 464 -15.43 3.03 -13.61
CA LYS A 464 -14.10 3.65 -13.72
C LYS A 464 -13.86 4.80 -12.74
N GLY A 465 -14.58 4.82 -11.62
CA GLY A 465 -14.50 5.87 -10.59
C GLY A 465 -15.58 6.94 -10.66
N ARG A 466 -16.41 7.01 -11.72
CA ARG A 466 -17.63 7.83 -11.73
C ARG A 466 -18.69 7.21 -10.84
N VAL A 467 -19.21 7.95 -9.86
CA VAL A 467 -20.22 7.42 -8.92
C VAL A 467 -21.55 7.24 -9.65
N LEU A 468 -22.26 6.15 -9.34
CA LEU A 468 -23.61 5.88 -9.85
C LEU A 468 -24.66 6.33 -8.84
N SER A 469 -25.78 6.90 -9.32
CA SER A 469 -26.88 7.45 -8.50
C SER A 469 -27.63 6.40 -7.67
N SER A 470 -27.54 5.12 -8.05
CA SER A 470 -28.14 4.00 -7.34
C SER A 470 -27.35 2.72 -7.60
N ASP A 471 -27.49 1.74 -6.70
CA ASP A 471 -27.06 0.37 -6.89
C ASP A 471 -28.07 -0.47 -7.70
N GLN A 472 -29.28 0.04 -7.95
CA GLN A 472 -30.31 -0.66 -8.70
C GLN A 472 -30.12 -0.53 -10.23
N PRO A 473 -30.23 -1.62 -11.01
CA PRO A 473 -29.96 -1.62 -12.46
C PRO A 473 -30.88 -0.71 -13.29
N GLU A 474 -32.03 -0.33 -12.75
CA GLU A 474 -33.17 0.18 -13.52
C GLU A 474 -33.14 1.72 -13.67
N ASN A 475 -32.29 2.41 -12.89
CA ASN A 475 -32.08 3.86 -12.90
C ASN A 475 -30.61 4.23 -12.63
N VAL A 476 -29.69 3.62 -13.39
CA VAL A 476 -28.25 3.89 -13.27
C VAL A 476 -27.89 5.17 -14.03
N ASN A 477 -27.86 6.30 -13.33
CA ASN A 477 -27.27 7.54 -13.82
C ASN A 477 -25.91 7.79 -13.18
N ILE A 478 -25.06 8.55 -13.86
CA ILE A 478 -23.78 9.00 -13.30
C ILE A 478 -24.01 10.28 -12.51
N GLU A 479 -23.50 10.31 -11.27
CA GLU A 479 -23.45 11.51 -10.45
C GLU A 479 -22.38 12.46 -10.97
N GLN A 480 -22.78 13.45 -11.76
CA GLN A 480 -21.86 14.42 -12.36
C GLN A 480 -21.03 15.15 -11.28
N GLY A 481 -19.73 15.28 -11.56
CA GLY A 481 -18.77 15.90 -10.65
C GLY A 481 -18.40 15.06 -9.42
N LEU A 482 -18.98 13.87 -9.22
CA LEU A 482 -18.73 13.01 -8.07
C LEU A 482 -18.00 11.72 -8.46
N TYR A 483 -16.85 11.50 -7.83
CA TYR A 483 -15.96 10.38 -8.14
C TYR A 483 -15.53 9.65 -6.87
N VAL A 484 -15.06 8.42 -7.05
CA VAL A 484 -14.54 7.57 -5.97
C VAL A 484 -13.21 6.94 -6.37
N VAL A 485 -12.34 6.69 -5.39
CA VAL A 485 -11.01 6.14 -5.58
C VAL A 485 -10.60 5.22 -4.42
N GLY A 486 -9.57 4.40 -4.64
CA GLY A 486 -8.96 3.59 -3.60
C GLY A 486 -9.82 2.42 -3.13
N TRP A 487 -9.75 2.11 -1.84
CA TRP A 487 -10.51 1.00 -1.24
C TRP A 487 -12.02 1.23 -1.25
N LEU A 488 -12.47 2.49 -1.18
CA LEU A 488 -13.90 2.80 -1.28
C LEU A 488 -14.46 2.47 -2.68
N LYS A 489 -13.63 2.58 -3.73
CA LYS A 489 -13.95 2.23 -5.12
C LYS A 489 -13.90 0.71 -5.38
N ARG A 490 -12.83 0.05 -4.92
CA ARG A 490 -12.46 -1.32 -5.32
C ARG A 490 -12.72 -2.40 -4.26
N GLY A 491 -13.02 -1.99 -3.04
CA GLY A 491 -12.95 -2.83 -1.85
C GLY A 491 -11.54 -2.86 -1.24
N PRO A 492 -11.40 -3.29 0.02
CA PRO A 492 -10.17 -3.19 0.80
C PRO A 492 -9.15 -4.28 0.45
N THR A 493 -8.70 -4.26 -0.79
CA THR A 493 -7.69 -5.17 -1.33
C THR A 493 -6.66 -4.41 -2.16
N GLY A 494 -5.44 -4.94 -2.18
CA GLY A 494 -4.30 -4.35 -2.87
C GLY A 494 -3.37 -3.56 -1.94
N ILE A 495 -2.15 -3.37 -2.41
CA ILE A 495 -1.08 -2.66 -1.70
C ILE A 495 -1.15 -1.15 -1.98
N VAL A 496 -0.27 -0.37 -1.35
CA VAL A 496 -0.16 1.09 -1.57
C VAL A 496 -0.09 1.43 -3.07
N ALA A 497 0.77 0.73 -3.82
CA ALA A 497 0.96 0.95 -5.25
C ALA A 497 -0.30 0.67 -6.10
N THR A 498 -1.20 -0.22 -5.66
CA THR A 498 -2.46 -0.48 -6.38
C THR A 498 -3.35 0.77 -6.43
N ASN A 499 -3.22 1.66 -5.44
CA ASN A 499 -4.00 2.91 -5.42
C ASN A 499 -3.51 3.95 -6.42
N LEU A 500 -2.26 3.88 -6.89
CA LEU A 500 -1.73 4.76 -7.94
C LEU A 500 -2.49 4.55 -9.26
N TYR A 501 -2.54 3.30 -9.74
CA TYR A 501 -3.27 2.96 -10.98
C TYR A 501 -4.77 3.24 -10.85
N CYS A 502 -5.34 3.02 -9.66
CA CYS A 502 -6.73 3.32 -9.38
C CYS A 502 -7.03 4.82 -9.49
N ALA A 503 -6.12 5.67 -8.99
CA ALA A 503 -6.22 7.12 -9.10
C ALA A 503 -6.01 7.59 -10.54
N GLU A 504 -5.07 7.00 -11.29
CA GLU A 504 -4.86 7.29 -12.72
C GLU A 504 -6.13 7.05 -13.55
N GLU A 505 -6.82 5.92 -13.34
CA GLU A 505 -8.07 5.62 -14.03
C GLU A 505 -9.19 6.61 -13.68
N THR A 506 -9.33 6.95 -12.38
CA THR A 506 -10.33 7.92 -11.94
C THR A 506 -10.04 9.32 -12.52
N VAL A 507 -8.78 9.77 -12.50
CA VAL A 507 -8.39 11.08 -13.05
C VAL A 507 -8.55 11.13 -14.57
N ALA A 508 -8.27 10.04 -15.28
CA ALA A 508 -8.56 9.96 -16.72
C ALA A 508 -10.06 10.13 -17.01
N SER A 509 -10.92 9.54 -16.17
CA SER A 509 -12.38 9.71 -16.26
C SER A 509 -12.80 11.16 -15.98
N ILE A 510 -12.18 11.82 -14.99
CA ILE A 510 -12.43 13.24 -14.70
C ILE A 510 -12.03 14.11 -15.90
N SER A 511 -10.85 13.88 -16.50
CA SER A 511 -10.41 14.64 -17.68
C SER A 511 -11.35 14.46 -18.87
N GLU A 512 -11.81 13.22 -19.13
CA GLU A 512 -12.78 12.93 -20.18
C GLU A 512 -14.11 13.69 -19.95
N ASP A 513 -14.58 13.76 -18.71
CA ASP A 513 -15.82 14.50 -18.38
C ASP A 513 -15.65 16.01 -18.53
N ILE A 514 -14.46 16.54 -18.22
CA ILE A 514 -14.13 17.96 -18.43
C ILE A 514 -14.11 18.29 -19.92
N ASP A 515 -13.43 17.47 -20.74
CA ASP A 515 -13.32 17.68 -22.19
C ASP A 515 -14.68 17.61 -22.89
N ASN A 516 -15.60 16.79 -22.35
CA ASN A 516 -16.98 16.67 -22.82
C ASN A 516 -17.93 17.75 -22.25
N GLY A 517 -17.44 18.66 -21.40
CA GLY A 517 -18.24 19.74 -20.81
C GLY A 517 -19.24 19.29 -19.75
N LEU A 518 -19.06 18.10 -19.15
CA LEU A 518 -20.00 17.49 -18.19
C LEU A 518 -19.82 17.97 -16.73
N ILE A 519 -18.76 18.73 -16.46
CA ILE A 519 -18.44 19.27 -15.12
C ILE A 519 -18.80 20.76 -14.99
N ALA A 520 -19.33 21.38 -16.05
CA ALA A 520 -19.71 22.80 -16.01
C ALA A 520 -20.97 23.02 -15.15
N SER A 521 -20.95 24.09 -14.34
CA SER A 521 -22.11 24.50 -13.54
C SER A 521 -23.30 24.82 -14.46
N PRO A 522 -24.53 24.29 -14.20
CA PRO A 522 -25.71 24.51 -15.05
C PRO A 522 -26.04 26.00 -15.26
N SER A 523 -25.66 26.85 -14.31
CA SER A 523 -25.89 28.29 -14.30
C SER A 523 -24.74 29.12 -14.90
N GLY A 524 -23.61 28.50 -15.27
CA GLY A 524 -22.39 29.21 -15.66
C GLY A 524 -21.70 29.99 -14.53
N SER A 525 -22.24 29.96 -13.30
CA SER A 525 -21.64 30.63 -12.14
C SER A 525 -20.49 29.81 -11.57
N ARG A 526 -19.34 30.46 -11.37
CA ARG A 526 -18.13 29.86 -10.81
C ARG A 526 -18.39 29.39 -9.38
N LYS A 527 -18.19 28.10 -9.10
CA LYS A 527 -18.34 27.57 -7.74
C LYS A 527 -17.29 28.20 -6.81
N PRO A 528 -17.53 28.39 -5.49
CA PRO A 528 -16.63 29.14 -4.60
C PRO A 528 -15.37 28.40 -4.13
N GLY A 529 -15.25 27.09 -4.33
CA GLY A 529 -14.07 26.28 -4.00
C GLY A 529 -13.57 26.48 -2.57
N ARG A 530 -12.25 26.60 -2.38
CA ARG A 530 -11.64 26.81 -1.06
C ARG A 530 -12.29 27.91 -0.21
N GLN A 531 -12.66 29.04 -0.82
CA GLN A 531 -13.30 30.14 -0.09
C GLN A 531 -14.67 29.72 0.47
N GLY A 532 -15.45 28.96 -0.30
CA GLY A 532 -16.71 28.40 0.16
C GLY A 532 -16.51 27.38 1.28
N LEU A 533 -15.49 26.52 1.17
CA LEU A 533 -15.17 25.57 2.25
C LEU A 533 -14.81 26.29 3.55
N LEU A 534 -13.95 27.32 3.48
CA LEU A 534 -13.58 28.12 4.66
C LEU A 534 -14.81 28.76 5.31
N GLN A 535 -15.75 29.28 4.52
CA GLN A 535 -17.01 29.83 5.05
C GLN A 535 -17.83 28.76 5.78
N VAL A 536 -18.00 27.57 5.19
CA VAL A 536 -18.75 26.47 5.84
C VAL A 536 -18.11 26.07 7.17
N LEU A 537 -16.78 25.98 7.21
CA LEU A 537 -16.04 25.64 8.43
C LEU A 537 -16.15 26.75 9.48
N GLU A 538 -16.10 28.02 9.08
CA GLU A 538 -16.27 29.16 9.97
C GLU A 538 -17.70 29.22 10.55
N ASP A 539 -18.73 29.08 9.71
CA ASP A 539 -20.14 29.11 10.11
C ASP A 539 -20.48 28.00 11.12
N LYS A 540 -19.82 26.83 10.99
CA LYS A 540 -19.97 25.70 11.91
C LYS A 540 -18.94 25.70 13.05
N ASN A 541 -18.08 26.71 13.14
CA ASN A 541 -17.02 26.84 14.14
C ASN A 541 -16.08 25.60 14.19
N VAL A 542 -15.79 25.02 13.03
CA VAL A 542 -14.92 23.85 12.89
C VAL A 542 -13.47 24.29 12.84
N ARG A 543 -12.70 23.85 13.84
CA ARG A 543 -11.27 24.14 13.94
C ARG A 543 -10.46 23.12 13.13
N PHE A 544 -10.20 23.41 11.87
CA PHE A 544 -9.38 22.55 11.01
C PHE A 544 -7.87 22.70 11.27
N VAL A 545 -7.10 21.69 10.84
CA VAL A 545 -5.64 21.65 10.91
C VAL A 545 -5.05 21.80 9.50
N PRO A 546 -4.40 22.93 9.17
CA PRO A 546 -3.72 23.09 7.89
C PRO A 546 -2.47 22.20 7.82
N PHE A 547 -1.87 22.05 6.63
CA PHE A 547 -0.65 21.26 6.47
C PHE A 547 0.49 21.73 7.38
N GLY A 548 0.67 23.05 7.55
CA GLY A 548 1.64 23.60 8.50
C GLY A 548 1.37 23.26 9.97
N GLY A 549 0.11 22.97 10.34
CA GLY A 549 -0.25 22.42 11.64
C GLY A 549 0.19 20.96 11.77
N TRP A 550 -0.01 20.16 10.72
CA TRP A 550 0.56 18.81 10.64
C TRP A 550 2.10 18.82 10.73
N GLU A 551 2.80 19.75 10.07
CA GLU A 551 4.27 19.84 10.13
C GLU A 551 4.79 20.09 11.55
N LYS A 552 4.03 20.82 12.38
CA LYS A 552 4.33 20.98 13.82
C LYS A 552 4.19 19.66 14.57
N ILE A 553 3.13 18.89 14.31
CA ILE A 553 2.96 17.53 14.86
C ILE A 553 4.13 16.66 14.44
N ASP A 554 4.42 16.58 13.14
CA ASP A 554 5.49 15.75 12.59
C ASP A 554 6.87 16.09 13.20
N SER A 555 7.15 17.38 13.39
CA SER A 555 8.37 17.86 14.02
C SER A 555 8.47 17.46 15.49
N LYS A 556 7.36 17.61 16.25
CA LYS A 556 7.29 17.19 17.66
C LYS A 556 7.49 15.69 17.81
N GLU A 557 6.82 14.89 16.98
CA GLU A 557 6.95 13.43 17.01
C GLU A 557 8.36 12.95 16.69
N LYS A 558 9.02 13.55 15.68
CA LYS A 558 10.41 13.26 15.34
C LYS A 558 11.36 13.62 16.48
N LEU A 559 11.17 14.77 17.12
CA LEU A 559 11.96 15.20 18.27
C LEU A 559 11.84 14.22 19.44
N GLU A 560 10.61 13.84 19.81
CA GLU A 560 10.37 12.85 20.87
C GLU A 560 10.96 11.48 20.50
N GLY A 561 10.88 11.10 19.22
CA GLY A 561 11.51 9.88 18.73
C GLY A 561 13.04 9.89 18.88
N GLN A 562 13.70 11.00 18.52
CA GLN A 562 15.16 11.15 18.68
C GLN A 562 15.59 10.95 20.13
N LEU A 563 14.85 11.49 21.10
CA LEU A 563 15.12 11.30 22.53
C LEU A 563 15.02 9.83 22.97
N ARG A 564 14.30 9.00 22.22
CA ARG A 564 14.02 7.58 22.49
C ARG A 564 14.72 6.61 21.53
N ASN A 565 15.61 7.11 20.65
CA ASN A 565 16.26 6.32 19.59
C ASN A 565 15.27 5.67 18.60
N LYS A 566 14.19 6.38 18.29
CA LYS A 566 13.14 6.00 17.33
C LYS A 566 13.10 7.00 16.17
N PRO A 567 12.61 6.62 14.98
CA PRO A 567 12.38 7.56 13.88
C PRO A 567 11.34 8.63 14.24
N ARG A 568 10.38 8.30 15.11
CA ARG A 568 9.41 9.21 15.74
C ARG A 568 8.77 8.53 16.95
N GLU A 569 8.24 9.33 17.87
CA GLU A 569 7.25 8.90 18.86
C GLU A 569 5.93 9.58 18.52
N LYS A 570 4.89 8.80 18.22
CA LYS A 570 3.61 9.37 17.74
C LYS A 570 2.86 10.02 18.89
N LEU A 571 2.22 11.16 18.64
CA LEU A 571 1.17 11.67 19.52
C LEU A 571 -0.08 10.83 19.29
N THR A 572 -0.70 10.37 20.37
CA THR A 572 -1.67 9.28 20.29
C THR A 572 -3.06 9.66 20.78
N THR A 573 -3.27 10.89 21.20
CA THR A 573 -4.59 11.41 21.58
C THR A 573 -4.99 12.61 20.72
N TRP A 574 -6.30 12.81 20.57
CA TRP A 574 -6.84 13.99 19.89
C TRP A 574 -6.34 15.29 20.52
N ASP A 575 -6.34 15.38 21.84
CA ASP A 575 -5.91 16.56 22.58
C ASP A 575 -4.43 16.90 22.33
N GLU A 576 -3.54 15.90 22.40
CA GLU A 576 -2.11 16.11 22.10
C GLU A 576 -1.90 16.59 20.67
N LEU A 577 -2.57 15.95 19.71
CA LEU A 577 -2.47 16.30 18.29
C LEU A 577 -2.93 17.73 18.03
N LEU A 578 -4.11 18.10 18.52
CA LEU A 578 -4.70 19.43 18.31
C LEU A 578 -3.90 20.51 19.04
N LYS A 579 -3.47 20.25 20.28
CA LYS A 579 -2.63 21.17 21.05
C LYS A 579 -1.36 21.52 20.28
N VAL A 580 -0.64 20.52 19.77
CA VAL A 580 0.60 20.72 19.01
C VAL A 580 0.33 21.35 17.64
N ALA A 581 -0.71 20.91 16.92
CA ALA A 581 -1.07 21.47 15.61
C ALA A 581 -1.30 22.99 15.67
N HIS A 582 -1.94 23.44 16.74
CA HIS A 582 -2.27 24.85 16.93
C HIS A 582 -1.21 25.65 17.69
N GLY A 583 -0.19 24.99 18.25
CA GLY A 583 0.89 25.65 18.99
C GLY A 583 0.46 26.18 20.36
N VAL A 584 -0.46 25.47 21.03
CA VAL A 584 -1.00 25.80 22.37
C VAL A 584 -0.29 25.02 23.46
#